data_AF-A0A1S6J8V7-F1
#
_entry.id   AF-A0A1S6J8V7-F1
#
_cell.length_a   1.000
_cell.length_b   1.000
_cell.length_c   1.000
_cell.angle_alpha   90.00
_cell.angle_beta   90.00
_cell.angle_gamma   90.00
#
_symmetry.space_group_name_H-M   'P 1'
#
loop_
_entity.id
_entity.type
_entity.pdbx_description
1 polymer ?
#
loop_
_entity_poly.entity_id
_entity_poly.type
_entity_poly.pdbx_seq_one_letter_code
_entity_poly.pdbx_strand_id
1 'polypeptide(L)'
;MSEAFWPVIDIEYVDAYPWVIIPPRAGTSAPFEEWDDIHAWCLERAEDLWADRELAPGPNGSAFVGETLARCAEAFCPPGSDHWLFLHLDHPTDIPLPVCAAIGPARKPREATLRALTEANDTTAVEPPVVRAFDSPHLGEGMSTFRYVTQENSPHLAACVRYAWQVEQHGADVVIWTATEDVARVLTAAEDVEELARSLAVFVP
;
A
#
# COMPACT_ATOMS: atom_id res chain seq x y z
N MET A 1 -30.49 -9.29 5.68
CA MET A 1 -29.85 -7.97 5.48
C MET A 1 -28.49 -8.07 6.13
N SER A 2 -27.39 -8.04 5.37
CA SER A 2 -26.05 -8.04 5.99
C SER A 2 -25.89 -6.72 6.73
N GLU A 3 -25.37 -6.76 7.96
CA GLU A 3 -24.93 -5.55 8.64
C GLU A 3 -23.93 -4.80 7.75
N ALA A 4 -24.06 -3.48 7.67
CA ALA A 4 -23.15 -2.65 6.91
C ALA A 4 -21.76 -2.71 7.57
N PHE A 5 -20.72 -2.90 6.75
CA PHE A 5 -19.33 -2.92 7.19
C PHE A 5 -18.80 -1.48 7.23
N TRP A 6 -18.50 -1.00 8.43
CA TRP A 6 -18.03 0.38 8.71
C TRP A 6 -16.55 0.54 9.08
N PRO A 7 -15.79 -0.48 9.52
CA PRO A 7 -14.37 -0.31 9.81
C PRO A 7 -13.59 0.25 8.62
N VAL A 8 -12.68 1.18 8.91
CA VAL A 8 -11.78 1.80 7.93
C VAL A 8 -10.33 1.68 8.40
N ILE A 9 -9.39 1.69 7.45
CA ILE A 9 -7.96 1.80 7.79
C ILE A 9 -7.71 3.21 8.33
N ASP A 10 -7.07 3.26 9.49
CA ASP A 10 -6.57 4.47 10.11
C ASP A 10 -5.05 4.57 9.90
N ILE A 11 -4.63 5.75 9.44
CA ILE A 11 -3.24 6.07 9.08
C ILE A 11 -2.62 7.11 10.03
N GLU A 12 -3.26 7.42 11.17
CA GLU A 12 -2.77 8.43 12.13
C GLU A 12 -1.32 8.18 12.59
N TYR A 13 -0.90 6.91 12.69
CA TYR A 13 0.44 6.53 13.16
C TYR A 13 1.47 6.35 12.03
N VAL A 14 1.08 6.57 10.76
CA VAL A 14 2.01 6.45 9.62
C VAL A 14 2.93 7.67 9.61
N ASP A 15 4.24 7.45 9.66
CA ASP A 15 5.21 8.51 9.39
C ASP A 15 5.05 8.98 7.95
N ALA A 16 4.84 10.29 7.74
CA ALA A 16 4.70 10.85 6.41
C ALA A 16 6.00 10.76 5.60
N TYR A 17 7.16 10.64 6.25
CA TYR A 17 8.42 10.35 5.56
C TYR A 17 8.71 8.85 5.68
N PRO A 18 8.90 8.08 4.58
CA PRO A 18 9.16 8.47 3.18
C PRO A 18 7.96 8.38 2.21
N TRP A 19 6.72 8.52 2.68
CA TRP A 19 5.52 8.14 1.94
C TRP A 19 4.75 9.31 1.33
N VAL A 20 4.39 9.22 0.05
CA VAL A 20 3.26 10.00 -0.50
C VAL A 20 2.00 9.15 -0.41
N ILE A 21 1.03 9.59 0.39
CA ILE A 21 -0.19 8.85 0.69
C ILE A 21 -1.32 9.31 -0.22
N ILE A 22 -1.83 8.39 -1.03
CA ILE A 22 -2.97 8.57 -1.93
C ILE A 22 -4.18 7.84 -1.30
N PRO A 23 -5.26 8.56 -0.96
CA PRO A 23 -6.45 7.93 -0.37
C PRO A 23 -7.17 6.94 -1.30
N PRO A 24 -8.21 6.24 -0.83
CA PRO A 24 -9.11 5.49 -1.70
C PRO A 24 -9.98 6.38 -2.60
N ARG A 25 -10.42 5.86 -3.75
CA ARG A 25 -11.32 6.54 -4.71
C ARG A 25 -12.78 6.18 -4.58
N ALA A 26 -13.07 5.12 -3.84
CA ALA A 26 -14.39 4.59 -3.58
C ALA A 26 -14.40 3.88 -2.22
N GLY A 27 -15.57 3.41 -1.81
CA GLY A 27 -15.76 2.76 -0.51
C GLY A 27 -16.26 3.73 0.55
N THR A 28 -16.24 3.29 1.81
CA THR A 28 -16.81 4.03 2.95
C THR A 28 -16.00 5.25 3.37
N SER A 29 -14.71 5.28 3.01
CA SER A 29 -13.80 6.40 3.30
C SER A 29 -13.67 7.42 2.16
N ALA A 30 -14.48 7.31 1.10
CA ALA A 30 -14.30 8.06 -0.14
C ALA A 30 -15.65 8.38 -0.82
N PRO A 31 -15.70 9.28 -1.83
CA PRO A 31 -14.59 10.11 -2.33
C PRO A 31 -14.26 11.25 -1.38
N PHE A 32 -12.99 11.68 -1.38
CA PHE A 32 -12.62 12.98 -0.83
C PHE A 32 -12.82 14.06 -1.92
N GLU A 33 -13.22 15.27 -1.55
CA GLU A 33 -13.56 16.34 -2.53
C GLU A 33 -12.33 16.77 -3.35
N GLU A 34 -11.13 16.58 -2.82
CA GLU A 34 -9.84 16.91 -3.44
C GLU A 34 -9.48 16.03 -4.66
N TRP A 35 -10.35 15.07 -5.02
CA TRP A 35 -10.13 14.07 -6.09
C TRP A 35 -10.66 14.45 -7.47
N ASP A 36 -11.38 15.56 -7.60
CA ASP A 36 -11.96 15.96 -8.89
C ASP A 36 -10.88 16.22 -9.96
N ASP A 37 -9.65 16.57 -9.54
CA ASP A 37 -8.47 16.69 -10.39
C ASP A 37 -7.23 16.04 -9.73
N ILE A 38 -7.04 14.74 -10.00
CA ILE A 38 -5.89 13.97 -9.49
C ILE A 38 -4.54 14.55 -9.93
N HIS A 39 -4.48 15.20 -11.09
CA HIS A 39 -3.25 15.80 -11.60
C HIS A 39 -2.89 17.07 -10.81
N ALA A 40 -3.89 17.91 -10.52
CA ALA A 40 -3.69 19.08 -9.66
C ALA A 40 -3.28 18.67 -8.24
N TRP A 41 -3.94 17.67 -7.66
CA TRP A 41 -3.60 17.14 -6.34
C TRP A 41 -2.17 16.56 -6.29
N CYS A 42 -1.78 15.77 -7.30
CA CYS A 42 -0.43 15.22 -7.38
C CYS A 42 0.63 16.31 -7.58
N LEU A 43 0.32 17.39 -8.28
CA LEU A 43 1.21 18.54 -8.41
C LEU A 43 1.41 19.26 -7.06
N GLU A 44 0.34 19.51 -6.33
CA GLU A 44 0.42 20.10 -4.98
C GLU A 44 1.26 19.23 -4.04
N ARG A 45 1.01 17.91 -4.02
CA ARG A 45 1.82 16.97 -3.23
C ARG A 45 3.28 16.92 -3.67
N ALA A 46 3.56 17.10 -4.95
CA ALA A 46 4.94 17.21 -5.41
C ALA A 46 5.62 18.47 -4.87
N GLU A 47 4.93 19.62 -4.86
CA GLU A 47 5.44 20.87 -4.28
C GLU A 47 5.72 20.72 -2.79
N ASP A 48 4.79 20.13 -2.03
CA ASP A 48 4.97 19.82 -0.61
C ASP A 48 6.18 18.91 -0.38
N LEU A 49 6.32 17.85 -1.20
CA LEU A 49 7.43 16.90 -1.09
C LEU A 49 8.80 17.57 -1.27
N TRP A 50 8.92 18.54 -2.18
CA TRP A 50 10.15 19.32 -2.36
C TRP A 50 10.40 20.24 -1.17
N ALA A 51 9.35 20.90 -0.67
CA ALA A 51 9.42 21.82 0.46
C ALA A 51 9.82 21.11 1.76
N ASP A 52 9.18 19.99 2.08
CA ASP A 52 9.40 19.20 3.30
C ASP A 52 10.82 18.61 3.35
N ARG A 53 11.41 18.32 2.17
CA ARG A 53 12.78 17.81 2.05
C ARG A 53 13.83 18.92 1.96
N GLU A 54 13.42 20.18 1.99
CA GLU A 54 14.29 21.35 1.85
C GLU A 54 15.12 21.30 0.55
N LEU A 55 14.56 20.74 -0.52
CA LEU A 55 15.22 20.56 -1.81
C LEU A 55 14.69 21.57 -2.84
N ALA A 56 15.56 21.97 -3.77
CA ALA A 56 15.16 22.84 -4.88
C ALA A 56 14.73 22.00 -6.10
N PRO A 57 13.47 22.09 -6.57
CA PRO A 57 12.98 21.29 -7.71
C PRO A 57 13.63 21.65 -9.05
N GLY A 58 14.34 22.79 -9.13
CA GLY A 58 14.69 23.39 -10.40
C GLY A 58 13.44 23.77 -11.22
N PRO A 59 13.59 24.11 -12.52
CA PRO A 59 12.49 24.67 -13.30
C PRO A 59 11.30 23.73 -13.53
N ASN A 60 11.54 22.42 -13.56
CA ASN A 60 10.52 21.41 -13.94
C ASN A 60 10.34 20.29 -12.91
N GLY A 61 11.02 20.36 -11.75
CA GLY A 61 11.02 19.25 -10.78
C GLY A 61 9.64 18.94 -10.23
N SER A 62 8.89 19.95 -9.77
CA SER A 62 7.54 19.74 -9.23
C SER A 62 6.59 19.17 -10.30
N ALA A 63 6.63 19.69 -11.52
CA ALA A 63 5.80 19.20 -12.62
C ALA A 63 6.14 17.74 -13.00
N PHE A 64 7.43 17.40 -13.06
CA PHE A 64 7.87 16.03 -13.35
C PHE A 64 7.44 15.04 -12.26
N VAL A 65 7.61 15.41 -10.99
CA VAL A 65 7.20 14.58 -9.85
C VAL A 65 5.67 14.45 -9.81
N GLY A 66 4.94 15.56 -9.98
CA GLY A 66 3.47 15.55 -10.00
C GLY A 66 2.90 14.62 -11.08
N GLU A 67 3.43 14.67 -12.30
CA GLU A 67 3.05 13.75 -13.39
C GLU A 67 3.38 12.29 -13.05
N THR A 68 4.52 12.05 -12.39
CA THR A 68 4.93 10.69 -11.98
C THR A 68 3.96 10.13 -10.92
N LEU A 69 3.62 10.93 -9.91
CA LEU A 69 2.63 10.58 -8.88
C LEU A 69 1.24 10.34 -9.49
N ALA A 70 0.81 11.19 -10.44
CA ALA A 70 -0.48 11.05 -11.11
C ALA A 70 -0.56 9.74 -11.91
N ARG A 71 0.49 9.38 -12.64
CA ARG A 71 0.55 8.08 -13.35
C ARG A 71 0.50 6.89 -12.40
N CYS A 72 1.18 6.98 -11.26
CA CYS A 72 1.08 5.95 -10.22
C CYS A 72 -0.35 5.85 -9.66
N ALA A 73 -0.98 6.98 -9.35
CA ALA A 73 -2.37 7.02 -8.88
C ALA A 73 -3.33 6.40 -9.89
N GLU A 74 -3.19 6.73 -11.18
CA GLU A 74 -4.03 6.18 -12.24
C GLU A 74 -3.81 4.67 -12.45
N ALA A 75 -2.57 4.20 -12.36
CA ALA A 75 -2.23 2.79 -12.56
C ALA A 75 -2.65 1.91 -11.38
N PHE A 76 -2.45 2.38 -10.14
CA PHE A 76 -2.63 1.57 -8.93
C PHE A 76 -3.93 1.87 -8.18
N CYS A 77 -4.54 3.04 -8.40
CA CYS A 77 -5.85 3.43 -7.86
C CYS A 77 -6.79 3.91 -8.98
N PRO A 78 -7.17 3.03 -9.93
CA PRO A 78 -8.17 3.38 -10.93
C PRO A 78 -9.53 3.75 -10.28
N PRO A 79 -10.43 4.43 -11.01
CA PRO A 79 -11.77 4.73 -10.50
C PRO A 79 -12.49 3.47 -9.96
N GLY A 80 -12.99 3.54 -8.74
CA GLY A 80 -13.62 2.41 -8.04
C GLY A 80 -12.72 1.66 -7.06
N SER A 81 -11.43 2.00 -6.97
CA SER A 81 -10.51 1.44 -5.97
C SER A 81 -10.86 1.88 -4.54
N ASP A 82 -10.94 0.91 -3.62
CA ASP A 82 -11.27 1.08 -2.20
C ASP A 82 -10.07 0.85 -1.26
N HIS A 83 -8.86 0.78 -1.81
CA HIS A 83 -7.61 0.65 -1.08
C HIS A 83 -6.83 1.97 -1.01
N TRP A 84 -6.04 2.12 0.06
CA TRP A 84 -5.02 3.15 0.19
C TRP A 84 -3.80 2.81 -0.65
N LEU A 85 -3.14 3.82 -1.20
CA LEU A 85 -1.87 3.70 -1.90
C LEU A 85 -0.81 4.56 -1.23
N PHE A 86 0.30 3.93 -0.87
CA PHE A 86 1.46 4.55 -0.28
C PHE A 86 2.60 4.44 -1.30
N LEU A 87 3.13 5.58 -1.72
CA LEU A 87 4.24 5.65 -2.66
C LEU A 87 5.53 5.95 -1.90
N HIS A 88 6.41 4.96 -1.81
CA HIS A 88 7.71 5.11 -1.13
C HIS A 88 8.73 5.82 -2.04
N LEU A 89 9.33 6.90 -1.55
CA LEU A 89 10.31 7.71 -2.28
C LEU A 89 11.50 8.10 -1.38
N ASP A 90 12.73 7.71 -1.74
CA ASP A 90 13.94 8.15 -1.02
C ASP A 90 14.37 9.55 -1.47
N HIS A 91 14.17 9.85 -2.76
CA HIS A 91 14.27 11.18 -3.35
C HIS A 91 12.98 11.52 -4.14
N PRO A 92 12.56 12.80 -4.22
CA PRO A 92 11.34 13.18 -4.95
C PRO A 92 11.27 12.68 -6.40
N THR A 93 12.41 12.53 -7.06
CA THR A 93 12.50 12.12 -8.46
C THR A 93 12.72 10.62 -8.67
N ASP A 94 12.76 9.84 -7.60
CA ASP A 94 12.88 8.38 -7.72
C ASP A 94 11.62 7.80 -8.35
N ILE A 95 11.75 6.60 -8.92
CA ILE A 95 10.57 5.81 -9.29
C ILE A 95 9.92 5.32 -7.98
N PRO A 96 8.66 5.69 -7.69
CA PRO A 96 8.05 5.29 -6.44
C PRO A 96 7.83 3.78 -6.37
N LEU A 97 8.03 3.18 -5.19
CA LEU A 97 7.55 1.82 -4.91
C LEU A 97 6.10 1.89 -4.40
N PRO A 98 5.11 1.37 -5.14
CA PRO A 98 3.72 1.37 -4.71
C PRO A 98 3.49 0.28 -3.66
N VAL A 99 2.87 0.66 -2.56
CA VAL A 99 2.39 -0.24 -1.51
C VAL A 99 0.91 0.05 -1.30
N CYS A 100 0.07 -0.96 -1.44
CA CYS A 100 -1.38 -0.81 -1.27
C CYS A 100 -1.83 -1.39 0.06
N ALA A 101 -2.87 -0.81 0.67
CA ALA A 101 -3.52 -1.37 1.85
C ALA A 101 -5.04 -1.37 1.71
N ALA A 102 -5.68 -2.52 1.96
CA ALA A 102 -7.12 -2.69 1.85
C ALA A 102 -7.71 -3.33 3.11
N ILE A 103 -8.99 -3.07 3.35
CA ILE A 103 -9.76 -3.60 4.47
C ILE A 103 -11.10 -4.15 3.98
N GLY A 104 -11.55 -5.24 4.58
CA GLY A 104 -12.86 -5.80 4.31
C GLY A 104 -13.41 -6.62 5.48
N PRO A 105 -14.66 -7.14 5.37
CA PRO A 105 -15.25 -7.95 6.42
C PRO A 105 -14.44 -9.23 6.69
N ALA A 106 -14.25 -9.55 7.96
CA ALA A 106 -13.50 -10.73 8.39
C ALA A 106 -14.11 -12.03 7.83
N ARG A 107 -13.27 -12.82 7.16
CA ARG A 107 -13.62 -14.15 6.64
C ARG A 107 -13.05 -15.20 7.57
N LYS A 108 -13.89 -16.11 8.06
CA LYS A 108 -13.43 -17.25 8.88
C LYS A 108 -13.21 -18.49 8.01
N PRO A 109 -12.25 -19.37 8.35
CA PRO A 109 -11.34 -19.33 9.51
C PRO A 109 -10.09 -18.44 9.32
N ARG A 110 -9.56 -17.84 10.41
CA ARG A 110 -8.40 -16.93 10.43
C ARG A 110 -7.21 -17.42 9.59
N GLU A 111 -6.65 -18.59 9.92
CA GLU A 111 -5.44 -19.12 9.25
C GLU A 111 -5.62 -19.27 7.72
N ALA A 112 -6.78 -19.78 7.29
CA ALA A 112 -7.06 -19.97 5.87
C ALA A 112 -7.17 -18.61 5.14
N THR A 113 -7.78 -17.63 5.79
CA THR A 113 -7.93 -16.27 5.27
C THR A 113 -6.58 -15.56 5.19
N LEU A 114 -5.76 -15.61 6.24
CA LEU A 114 -4.42 -14.99 6.23
C LEU A 114 -3.54 -15.60 5.14
N ARG A 115 -3.56 -16.92 4.98
CA ARG A 115 -2.82 -17.60 3.90
C ARG A 115 -3.32 -17.23 2.51
N ALA A 116 -4.62 -17.01 2.34
CA ALA A 116 -5.20 -16.58 1.07
C ALA A 116 -4.81 -15.14 0.75
N LEU A 117 -4.95 -14.21 1.69
CA LEU A 117 -4.64 -12.79 1.50
C LEU A 117 -3.15 -12.53 1.25
N THR A 118 -2.28 -13.32 1.89
CA THR A 118 -0.83 -13.20 1.69
C THR A 118 -0.32 -14.02 0.50
N GLU A 119 -1.16 -14.87 -0.10
CA GLU A 119 -0.75 -15.86 -1.11
C GLU A 119 0.37 -16.79 -0.60
N ALA A 120 0.29 -17.20 0.67
CA ALA A 120 1.25 -18.08 1.34
C ALA A 120 1.36 -19.48 0.73
N ASN A 121 0.41 -19.87 -0.14
CA ASN A 121 0.36 -21.16 -0.82
C ASN A 121 0.46 -21.01 -2.36
N ASP A 122 0.98 -19.88 -2.85
CA ASP A 122 1.10 -19.63 -4.29
C ASP A 122 1.97 -20.69 -4.97
N THR A 123 1.34 -21.56 -5.77
CA THR A 123 2.02 -22.61 -6.52
C THR A 123 2.66 -22.11 -7.81
N THR A 124 2.39 -20.85 -8.20
CA THR A 124 2.97 -20.20 -9.38
C THR A 124 4.25 -19.42 -9.03
N ALA A 125 4.55 -19.25 -7.74
CA ALA A 125 5.80 -18.68 -7.29
C ALA A 125 6.99 -19.54 -7.74
N VAL A 126 8.10 -18.88 -8.07
CA VAL A 126 9.33 -19.53 -8.56
C VAL A 126 9.91 -20.50 -7.52
N GLU A 127 9.74 -20.14 -6.24
CA GLU A 127 10.08 -20.96 -5.08
C GLU A 127 8.94 -20.87 -4.05
N PRO A 128 8.82 -21.83 -3.11
CA PRO A 128 7.83 -21.75 -2.05
C PRO A 128 7.89 -20.39 -1.32
N PRO A 129 6.76 -19.68 -1.15
CA PRO A 129 6.74 -18.41 -0.44
C PRO A 129 7.36 -18.50 0.96
N VAL A 130 8.14 -17.49 1.33
CA VAL A 130 8.67 -17.36 2.68
C VAL A 130 7.56 -16.79 3.56
N VAL A 131 6.97 -17.63 4.41
CA VAL A 131 5.86 -17.25 5.31
C VAL A 131 6.39 -17.04 6.72
N ARG A 132 5.98 -15.95 7.38
CA ARG A 132 6.34 -15.65 8.77
C ARG A 132 5.13 -15.11 9.54
N ALA A 133 5.13 -15.31 10.86
CA ALA A 133 4.27 -14.55 11.75
C ALA A 133 4.72 -13.09 11.76
N PHE A 134 3.77 -12.16 11.89
CA PHE A 134 4.07 -10.73 11.93
C PHE A 134 3.16 -10.02 12.93
N ASP A 135 3.73 -9.48 14.00
CA ASP A 135 2.97 -8.77 15.02
C ASP A 135 2.92 -7.26 14.72
N SER A 136 1.72 -6.69 14.76
CA SER A 136 1.47 -5.24 14.73
C SER A 136 0.93 -4.77 16.08
N PRO A 137 1.42 -3.64 16.63
CA PRO A 137 0.90 -3.06 17.87
C PRO A 137 -0.60 -2.75 17.83
N HIS A 138 -1.13 -2.40 16.65
CA HIS A 138 -2.51 -1.95 16.47
C HIS A 138 -3.44 -3.01 15.88
N LEU A 139 -2.90 -3.97 15.10
CA LEU A 139 -3.68 -5.02 14.44
C LEU A 139 -3.53 -6.41 15.07
N GLY A 140 -2.58 -6.57 15.99
CA GLY A 140 -2.27 -7.84 16.65
C GLY A 140 -1.41 -8.77 15.77
N GLU A 141 -1.51 -10.07 16.03
CA GLU A 141 -0.75 -11.10 15.29
C GLU A 141 -1.33 -11.26 13.87
N GLY A 142 -0.44 -11.25 12.89
CA GLY A 142 -0.73 -11.43 11.48
C GLY A 142 0.26 -12.36 10.79
N MET A 143 0.25 -12.32 9.46
CA MET A 143 1.12 -13.14 8.61
C MET A 143 1.79 -12.24 7.58
N SER A 144 3.08 -12.46 7.35
CA SER A 144 3.81 -11.87 6.23
C SER A 144 4.31 -12.93 5.25
N THR A 145 4.41 -12.53 3.99
CA THR A 145 4.97 -13.38 2.93
C THR A 145 5.89 -12.59 2.03
N PHE A 146 6.97 -13.23 1.62
CA PHE A 146 7.81 -12.78 0.51
C PHE A 146 7.89 -13.88 -0.55
N ARG A 147 7.71 -13.53 -1.82
CA ARG A 147 7.83 -14.48 -2.94
C ARG A 147 8.27 -13.80 -4.23
N TYR A 148 8.81 -14.61 -5.14
CA TYR A 148 9.09 -14.22 -6.52
C TYR A 148 8.09 -14.87 -7.46
N VAL A 149 7.54 -14.09 -8.39
CA VAL A 149 6.58 -14.57 -9.39
C VAL A 149 7.03 -14.23 -10.80
N THR A 150 6.73 -15.11 -11.76
CA THR A 150 6.88 -14.83 -13.18
C THR A 150 5.75 -13.94 -13.66
N GLN A 151 6.00 -13.11 -14.68
CA GLN A 151 4.97 -12.27 -15.27
C GLN A 151 4.63 -12.71 -16.70
N GLU A 152 3.35 -12.66 -17.02
CA GLU A 152 2.87 -12.85 -18.39
C GLU A 152 3.34 -11.64 -19.21
N ASN A 153 4.32 -11.83 -20.09
CA ASN A 153 4.96 -10.83 -20.97
C ASN A 153 6.18 -10.07 -20.43
N SER A 154 6.80 -10.49 -19.33
CA SER A 154 8.11 -9.99 -18.92
C SER A 154 9.11 -11.13 -18.69
N PRO A 155 10.37 -11.01 -19.16
CA PRO A 155 11.41 -11.96 -18.81
C PRO A 155 11.89 -11.78 -17.36
N HIS A 156 11.45 -10.73 -16.66
CA HIS A 156 11.84 -10.41 -15.29
C HIS A 156 10.89 -11.04 -14.27
N LEU A 157 11.43 -11.31 -13.08
CA LEU A 157 10.64 -11.74 -11.93
C LEU A 157 10.14 -10.51 -11.16
N ALA A 158 8.91 -10.57 -10.65
CA ALA A 158 8.46 -9.62 -9.64
C ALA A 158 8.79 -10.15 -8.24
N ALA A 159 9.36 -9.29 -7.40
CA ALA A 159 9.37 -9.49 -5.95
C ALA A 159 8.03 -9.01 -5.37
N CYS A 160 7.39 -9.85 -4.58
CA CYS A 160 6.10 -9.56 -3.96
C CYS A 160 6.23 -9.68 -2.43
N VAL A 161 5.78 -8.64 -1.72
CA VAL A 161 5.65 -8.64 -0.26
C VAL A 161 4.19 -8.47 0.10
N ARG A 162 3.69 -9.25 1.06
CA ARG A 162 2.36 -9.04 1.66
C ARG A 162 2.37 -9.18 3.17
N TYR A 163 1.46 -8.47 3.81
CA TYR A 163 1.11 -8.60 5.22
C TYR A 163 -0.41 -8.72 5.33
N ALA A 164 -0.91 -9.54 6.24
CA ALA A 164 -2.35 -9.62 6.49
C ALA A 164 -2.67 -9.88 7.95
N TRP A 165 -3.82 -9.36 8.38
CA TRP A 165 -4.37 -9.53 9.72
C TRP A 165 -5.86 -9.82 9.65
N GLN A 166 -6.35 -10.53 10.67
CA GLN A 166 -7.77 -10.65 10.97
C GLN A 166 -7.99 -10.00 12.33
N VAL A 167 -8.53 -8.79 12.30
CA VAL A 167 -8.74 -7.94 13.47
C VAL A 167 -10.08 -8.30 14.10
N GLU A 168 -10.07 -9.29 14.99
CA GLU A 168 -11.29 -9.87 15.57
C GLU A 168 -12.19 -8.84 16.25
N GLN A 169 -11.61 -7.87 16.95
CA GLN A 169 -12.33 -6.79 17.65
C GLN A 169 -13.21 -5.97 16.72
N HIS A 170 -12.80 -5.80 15.46
CA HIS A 170 -13.50 -4.99 14.46
C HIS A 170 -14.18 -5.84 13.38
N GLY A 171 -14.08 -7.17 13.46
CA GLY A 171 -14.62 -8.06 12.43
C GLY A 171 -14.08 -7.74 11.05
N ALA A 172 -12.80 -7.38 10.94
CA ALA A 172 -12.16 -6.93 9.70
C ALA A 172 -10.96 -7.80 9.33
N ASP A 173 -10.75 -8.01 8.03
CA ASP A 173 -9.48 -8.46 7.47
C ASP A 173 -8.76 -7.26 6.85
N VAL A 174 -7.46 -7.13 7.12
CA VAL A 174 -6.59 -6.08 6.56
C VAL A 174 -5.48 -6.76 5.76
N VAL A 175 -5.15 -6.21 4.60
CA VAL A 175 -4.03 -6.69 3.77
C VAL A 175 -3.21 -5.52 3.24
N ILE A 176 -1.89 -5.66 3.28
CA ILE A 176 -0.92 -4.76 2.66
C ILE A 176 -0.16 -5.56 1.59
N TRP A 177 0.09 -4.96 0.43
CA TRP A 177 0.88 -5.60 -0.61
C TRP A 177 1.69 -4.64 -1.47
N THR A 178 2.83 -5.13 -1.95
CA THR A 178 3.60 -4.50 -3.03
C THR A 178 4.16 -5.57 -3.95
N ALA A 179 4.34 -5.20 -5.23
CA ALA A 179 4.97 -6.03 -6.24
C ALA A 179 5.75 -5.14 -7.23
N THR A 180 6.98 -5.52 -7.55
CA THR A 180 7.80 -4.81 -8.55
C THR A 180 8.86 -5.73 -9.15
N GLU A 181 9.27 -5.43 -10.39
CA GLU A 181 10.42 -6.05 -11.04
C GLU A 181 11.76 -5.57 -10.46
N ASP A 182 11.78 -4.39 -9.84
CA ASP A 182 12.95 -3.87 -9.15
C ASP A 182 13.07 -4.49 -7.76
N VAL A 183 13.65 -5.69 -7.72
CA VAL A 183 13.90 -6.43 -6.48
C VAL A 183 14.75 -5.62 -5.49
N ALA A 184 15.72 -4.84 -5.98
CA ALA A 184 16.59 -4.05 -5.13
C ALA A 184 15.79 -2.96 -4.39
N ARG A 185 14.79 -2.37 -5.05
CA ARG A 185 13.90 -1.37 -4.44
C ARG A 185 13.11 -1.96 -3.27
N VAL A 186 12.52 -3.14 -3.42
CA VAL A 186 11.79 -3.81 -2.32
C VAL A 186 12.70 -4.11 -1.15
N LEU A 187 13.92 -4.59 -1.42
CA LEU A 187 14.88 -4.92 -0.36
C LEU A 187 15.39 -3.68 0.36
N THR A 188 15.55 -2.57 -0.36
CA THR A 188 15.98 -1.29 0.22
C THR A 188 14.88 -0.68 1.10
N ALA A 189 13.63 -0.72 0.63
CA ALA A 189 12.47 -0.20 1.36
C ALA A 189 11.88 -1.18 2.39
N ALA A 190 12.53 -2.34 2.64
CA ALA A 190 11.92 -3.41 3.44
C ALA A 190 11.60 -2.98 4.88
N GLU A 191 12.49 -2.21 5.51
CA GLU A 191 12.28 -1.70 6.86
C GLU A 191 11.11 -0.71 6.90
N ASP A 192 11.04 0.22 5.94
CA ASP A 192 9.96 1.20 5.84
C ASP A 192 8.61 0.53 5.57
N VAL A 193 8.58 -0.50 4.71
CA VAL A 193 7.36 -1.28 4.42
C VAL A 193 6.89 -2.04 5.66
N GLU A 194 7.81 -2.63 6.43
CA GLU A 194 7.46 -3.25 7.70
C GLU A 194 6.94 -2.23 8.72
N GLU A 195 7.52 -1.03 8.77
CA GLU A 195 7.06 0.03 9.67
C GLU A 195 5.68 0.58 9.27
N LEU A 196 5.44 0.77 7.97
CA LEU A 196 4.10 1.04 7.45
C LEU A 196 3.11 -0.05 7.88
N ALA A 197 3.49 -1.32 7.78
CA ALA A 197 2.68 -2.44 8.22
C ALA A 197 2.39 -2.46 9.72
N ARG A 198 3.32 -1.97 10.56
CA ARG A 198 3.12 -1.87 12.02
C ARG A 198 2.27 -0.66 12.42
N SER A 199 2.30 0.43 11.65
CA SER A 199 1.61 1.67 11.96
C SER A 199 0.13 1.70 11.56
N LEU A 200 -0.32 0.85 10.63
CA LEU A 200 -1.75 0.82 10.28
C LEU A 200 -2.61 0.41 11.48
N ALA A 201 -3.73 1.11 11.67
CA ALA A 201 -4.75 0.79 12.65
C ALA A 201 -6.13 0.62 11.99
N VAL A 202 -7.14 0.27 12.79
CA VAL A 202 -8.54 0.20 12.34
C VAL A 202 -9.38 1.13 13.20
N PHE A 203 -10.14 2.00 12.54
CA PHE A 203 -11.09 2.90 13.18
C PHE A 203 -12.53 2.53 12.77
N VAL A 204 -13.48 2.73 13.69
CA VAL A 204 -14.92 2.57 13.43
C VAL A 204 -15.59 3.93 13.68
N PRO A 205 -16.13 4.59 12.64
CA PRO A 205 -16.80 5.89 12.75
C PRO A 205 -18.07 5.90 13.60
#